data_AF-A0AAE0TA56-F1
#
_entry.id   AF-A0AAE0TA56-F1
#
_cell.length_a   1.000
_cell.length_b   1.000
_cell.length_c   1.000
_cell.angle_alpha   90.00
_cell.angle_beta   90.00
_cell.angle_gamma   90.00
#
_symmetry.space_group_name_H-M   'P 1'
#
loop_
_entity.id
_entity.type
_entity.pdbx_description
1 polymer ?
#
loop_
_entity_poly.entity_id
_entity_poly.type
_entity_poly.pdbx_seq_one_letter_code
_entity_poly.pdbx_strand_id
1 'polypeptide(L)'
;MIHTSLTFSKFALNQLLVRDWFDGYAISGHTEWSNATDAACANKEEDMDTSDPEPLTLPTETWEVYIIWVNGSTNSVTLRFVGDAYSDQLSQFEDLLQHEFTKKKFEHLTTGMMCVADYEGRFNRAKILSIEDGKVNCVFPDYGDSVTLTPEHIKRLDPEVNRRLPYQAIQVSLYGLQDIAHTTTAITALRNLTLGKTCIAVPVNWDENASFLSVVLFDITGDRVININEEIHVRYNFTKRRSTISPRGL
;
A
#
# COMPACT_ATOMS: atom_id res chain seq x y z
N MET A 1 -5.83 43.41 16.60
CA MET A 1 -6.18 41.98 16.72
C MET A 1 -5.34 41.23 15.71
N ILE A 2 -4.30 40.56 16.18
CA ILE A 2 -3.29 39.92 15.32
C ILE A 2 -3.66 38.43 15.24
N HIS A 3 -3.92 37.96 14.03
CA HIS A 3 -4.10 36.55 13.69
C HIS A 3 -2.72 35.88 13.76
N THR A 4 -2.48 35.02 14.76
CA THR A 4 -1.30 34.14 14.77
C THR A 4 -1.71 32.76 14.25
N SER A 5 -1.44 32.55 12.95
CA SER A 5 -1.41 31.22 12.32
C SER A 5 -0.26 30.42 12.95
N LEU A 6 -0.60 29.36 13.70
CA LEU A 6 0.38 28.40 14.19
C LEU A 6 0.75 27.48 13.02
N THR A 7 1.78 27.86 12.28
CA THR A 7 2.51 26.96 11.39
C THR A 7 3.39 26.06 12.26
N PHE A 8 2.82 24.97 12.77
CA PHE A 8 3.64 23.88 13.30
C PHE A 8 4.32 23.19 12.12
N SER A 9 5.65 23.24 12.07
CA SER A 9 6.44 22.53 11.07
C SER A 9 6.12 21.03 11.10
N LYS A 10 5.92 20.40 9.93
CA LYS A 10 5.73 18.93 9.79
C LYS A 10 6.82 18.13 10.54
N PHE A 11 8.02 18.69 10.65
CA PHE A 11 9.14 18.12 11.42
C PHE A 11 8.90 18.07 12.94
N ALA A 12 8.18 19.04 13.51
CA ALA A 12 7.88 19.09 14.94
C ALA A 12 6.74 18.12 15.33
N LEU A 13 5.75 17.93 14.45
CA LEU A 13 4.72 16.88 14.61
C LEU A 13 5.34 15.48 14.52
N ASN A 14 6.33 15.28 13.64
CA ASN A 14 7.08 14.02 13.49
C ASN A 14 7.76 13.58 14.81
N GLN A 15 8.44 14.49 15.50
CA GLN A 15 9.14 14.17 16.75
C GLN A 15 8.22 13.94 17.96
N LEU A 16 7.05 14.59 18.00
CA LEU A 16 6.09 14.47 19.11
C LEU A 16 5.21 13.22 18.99
N LEU A 17 4.63 12.95 17.81
CA LEU A 17 3.73 11.82 17.61
C LEU A 17 4.42 10.45 17.70
N VAL A 18 5.69 10.39 17.26
CA VAL A 18 6.47 9.15 17.26
C VAL A 18 7.02 8.85 18.66
N ARG A 19 7.55 9.84 19.38
CA ARG A 19 8.05 9.66 20.76
C ARG A 19 6.94 9.29 21.74
N ASP A 20 5.81 10.00 21.71
CA ASP A 20 4.73 9.78 22.68
C ASP A 20 4.11 8.36 22.58
N TRP A 21 4.18 7.73 21.41
CA TRP A 21 3.70 6.36 21.21
C TRP A 21 4.75 5.29 21.58
N PHE A 22 6.03 5.49 21.24
CA PHE A 22 7.09 4.56 21.65
C PHE A 22 7.33 4.56 23.16
N ASP A 23 7.15 5.70 23.83
CA ASP A 23 7.27 5.82 25.30
C ASP A 23 6.12 5.12 26.05
N GLY A 24 4.97 4.88 25.40
CA GLY A 24 3.83 4.14 25.95
C GLY A 24 3.92 2.62 25.86
N TYR A 25 4.90 2.09 25.12
CA TYR A 25 5.07 0.65 24.82
C TYR A 25 6.46 0.12 25.20
N ALA A 26 7.08 0.66 26.24
CA ALA A 26 8.34 0.15 26.78
C ALA A 26 8.16 -1.27 27.37
N ILE A 27 8.44 -2.30 26.56
CA ILE A 27 8.74 -3.65 27.03
C ILE A 27 10.26 -3.79 27.05
N SER A 28 10.78 -4.06 28.25
CA SER A 28 12.18 -4.20 28.61
C SER A 28 12.95 -5.20 27.74
N GLY A 29 14.15 -4.82 27.28
CA GLY A 29 15.09 -5.79 26.71
C GLY A 29 16.28 -5.20 25.97
N HIS A 30 17.10 -4.38 26.64
CA HIS A 30 18.45 -4.12 26.16
C HIS A 30 19.32 -5.37 26.37
N THR A 31 19.95 -5.86 25.31
CA THR A 31 21.26 -6.52 25.46
C THR A 31 22.12 -6.31 24.22
N GLU A 32 23.35 -5.91 24.47
CA GLU A 32 24.42 -5.61 23.54
C GLU A 32 25.22 -6.87 23.14
N TRP A 33 25.62 -6.91 21.86
CA TRP A 33 26.86 -7.46 21.25
C TRP A 33 27.17 -8.98 21.28
N SER A 34 27.33 -9.55 20.06
CA SER A 34 28.62 -10.13 19.60
C SER A 34 28.60 -10.44 18.09
N ASN A 35 29.69 -10.11 17.40
CA ASN A 35 29.95 -10.37 15.97
C ASN A 35 30.03 -11.87 15.61
N ALA A 36 29.49 -12.25 14.46
CA ALA A 36 29.99 -13.38 13.67
C ALA A 36 29.63 -13.21 12.18
N THR A 37 30.65 -13.32 11.35
CA THR A 37 30.74 -13.12 9.90
C THR A 37 30.33 -14.34 9.08
N ASP A 38 29.90 -14.05 7.84
CA ASP A 38 30.02 -14.82 6.59
C ASP A 38 29.44 -16.24 6.48
N ALA A 39 28.55 -16.45 5.50
CA ALA A 39 28.80 -17.42 4.42
C ALA A 39 27.76 -17.31 3.29
N ALA A 40 28.31 -17.29 2.07
CA ALA A 40 27.67 -17.19 0.78
C ALA A 40 26.68 -18.31 0.41
N CYS A 41 25.77 -18.00 -0.51
CA CYS A 41 25.48 -18.87 -1.65
C CYS A 41 24.91 -18.06 -2.81
N ALA A 42 25.80 -17.63 -3.70
CA ALA A 42 25.48 -17.13 -5.03
C ALA A 42 24.92 -18.30 -5.86
N ASN A 43 23.74 -18.11 -6.45
CA ASN A 43 23.22 -18.99 -7.49
C ASN A 43 22.62 -18.15 -8.62
N LYS A 44 23.38 -18.13 -9.73
CA LYS A 44 22.98 -18.07 -11.14
C LYS A 44 21.77 -17.18 -11.49
N GLU A 45 22.07 -15.97 -11.97
CA GLU A 45 21.20 -15.14 -12.79
C GLU A 45 20.93 -15.87 -14.13
N GLU A 46 19.86 -16.66 -14.17
CA GLU A 46 19.20 -17.03 -15.43
C GLU A 46 18.46 -15.79 -15.95
N ASP A 47 18.59 -15.48 -17.25
CA ASP A 47 17.96 -14.35 -17.97
C ASP A 47 16.54 -14.05 -17.46
N MET A 48 16.46 -13.17 -16.47
CA MET A 48 15.23 -12.72 -15.86
C MET A 48 14.58 -11.75 -16.84
N ASP A 49 13.34 -12.01 -17.24
CA ASP A 49 12.53 -11.15 -18.10
C ASP A 49 12.72 -9.68 -17.71
N THR A 50 13.50 -8.94 -18.50
CA THR A 50 14.03 -7.61 -18.14
C THR A 50 12.98 -6.51 -18.26
N SER A 51 11.70 -6.86 -18.47
CA SER A 51 10.62 -5.92 -18.77
C SER A 51 10.05 -5.18 -17.55
N ASP A 52 10.29 -5.67 -16.33
CA ASP A 52 9.83 -5.00 -15.11
C ASP A 52 10.66 -3.71 -14.82
N PRO A 53 10.03 -2.66 -14.27
CA PRO A 53 10.72 -1.45 -13.85
C PRO A 53 11.55 -1.68 -12.58
N GLU A 54 12.48 -0.76 -12.32
CA GLU A 54 13.18 -0.69 -11.03
C GLU A 54 12.18 -0.52 -9.86
N PRO A 55 12.49 -1.05 -8.66
CA PRO A 55 11.63 -0.89 -7.49
C PRO A 55 11.37 0.57 -7.12
N LEU A 56 10.18 0.84 -6.58
CA LEU A 56 9.82 2.18 -6.13
C LEU A 56 10.71 2.62 -4.96
N THR A 57 11.34 3.78 -5.09
CA THR A 57 12.11 4.37 -3.99
C THR A 57 11.15 4.92 -2.92
N LEU A 58 11.19 4.31 -1.74
CA LEU A 58 10.36 4.72 -0.61
C LEU A 58 10.95 5.97 0.07
N PRO A 59 10.13 6.91 0.57
CA PRO A 59 10.62 8.01 1.39
C PRO A 59 11.24 7.50 2.71
N THR A 60 12.21 8.22 3.25
CA THR A 60 12.99 7.77 4.42
C THR A 60 12.32 8.03 5.78
N GLU A 61 11.38 8.96 5.84
CA GLU A 61 10.70 9.35 7.08
C GLU A 61 9.22 8.97 7.03
N THR A 62 8.33 9.97 7.07
CA THR A 62 6.89 9.80 6.99
C THR A 62 6.41 9.83 5.56
N TRP A 63 5.35 9.09 5.28
CA TRP A 63 4.81 8.95 3.94
C TRP A 63 3.44 9.61 3.85
N GLU A 64 3.29 10.57 2.95
CA GLU A 64 1.95 11.03 2.54
C GLU A 64 1.36 9.98 1.61
N VAL A 65 0.26 9.35 2.01
CA VAL A 65 -0.28 8.19 1.31
C VAL A 65 -1.79 8.25 1.14
N TYR A 66 -2.27 7.59 0.10
CA TYR A 66 -3.67 7.27 -0.08
C TYR A 66 -3.88 5.76 0.04
N ILE A 67 -4.86 5.33 0.84
CA ILE A 67 -5.21 3.90 0.97
C ILE A 67 -6.14 3.53 -0.19
N ILE A 68 -5.65 2.67 -1.07
CA ILE A 68 -6.35 2.29 -2.31
C ILE A 68 -7.26 1.09 -2.07
N TRP A 69 -6.73 0.09 -1.37
CA TRP A 69 -7.42 -1.19 -1.20
C TRP A 69 -7.16 -1.80 0.17
N VAL A 70 -8.18 -2.47 0.71
CA VAL A 70 -8.08 -3.25 1.94
C VAL A 70 -8.54 -4.68 1.64
N ASN A 71 -7.58 -5.58 1.50
CA ASN A 71 -7.82 -6.97 1.11
C ASN A 71 -8.23 -7.84 2.32
N GLY A 72 -9.40 -7.53 2.89
CA GLY A 72 -10.01 -8.35 3.96
C GLY A 72 -9.15 -8.54 5.21
N SER A 73 -8.09 -7.74 5.39
CA SER A 73 -7.15 -7.84 6.50
C SER A 73 -6.43 -6.53 6.72
N THR A 74 -6.15 -6.18 7.97
CA THR A 74 -5.23 -5.09 8.30
C THR A 74 -3.76 -5.46 8.05
N ASN A 75 -3.45 -6.72 7.73
CA ASN A 75 -2.11 -7.15 7.30
C ASN A 75 -1.89 -7.05 5.79
N SER A 76 -2.94 -6.71 5.03
CA SER A 76 -2.91 -6.62 3.57
C SER A 76 -3.63 -5.35 3.12
N VAL A 77 -2.99 -4.21 3.38
CA VAL A 77 -3.46 -2.88 3.00
C VAL A 77 -2.60 -2.36 1.86
N THR A 78 -3.22 -1.94 0.77
CA THR A 78 -2.52 -1.35 -0.38
C THR A 78 -2.58 0.16 -0.30
N LEU A 79 -1.42 0.80 -0.35
CA LEU A 79 -1.28 2.26 -0.37
C LEU A 79 -0.54 2.73 -1.62
N ARG A 80 -0.70 4.03 -1.91
CA ARG A 80 0.08 4.78 -2.89
C ARG A 80 0.63 6.02 -2.23
N PHE A 81 1.84 6.42 -2.62
CA PHE A 81 2.42 7.69 -2.21
C PHE A 81 1.77 8.87 -2.94
N VAL A 82 1.70 10.00 -2.24
CA VAL A 82 1.18 11.28 -2.75
C VAL A 82 2.34 12.25 -2.93
N GLY A 83 2.34 12.97 -4.05
CA GLY A 83 3.27 14.05 -4.35
C GLY A 83 3.91 13.94 -5.75
N ASP A 84 4.68 14.97 -6.09
CA ASP A 84 5.24 15.21 -7.43
C ASP A 84 6.12 14.07 -7.94
N ALA A 85 6.78 13.33 -7.03
CA ALA A 85 7.64 12.19 -7.35
C ALA A 85 6.87 10.85 -7.44
N TYR A 86 5.56 10.84 -7.17
CA TYR A 86 4.74 9.65 -7.03
C TYR A 86 3.42 9.77 -7.79
N SER A 87 2.35 10.25 -7.14
CA SER A 87 1.01 10.35 -7.74
C SER A 87 0.99 11.14 -9.05
N ASP A 88 1.78 12.20 -9.13
CA ASP A 88 1.82 13.06 -10.31
C ASP A 88 2.57 12.39 -11.47
N GLN A 89 3.58 11.57 -11.17
CA GLN A 89 4.26 10.75 -12.18
C GLN A 89 3.32 9.65 -12.71
N LEU A 90 2.50 9.05 -11.84
CA LEU A 90 1.51 8.07 -12.25
C LEU A 90 0.46 8.71 -13.18
N SER A 91 -0.04 9.90 -12.86
CA SER A 91 -0.96 10.62 -13.75
C SER A 91 -0.36 10.90 -15.13
N GLN A 92 0.89 11.37 -15.19
CA GLN A 92 1.60 11.56 -16.46
C GLN A 92 1.82 10.25 -17.22
N PHE A 93 2.06 9.15 -16.50
CA PHE A 93 2.23 7.83 -17.09
C PHE A 93 0.92 7.30 -17.67
N GLU A 94 -0.20 7.50 -17.00
CA GLU A 94 -1.54 7.14 -17.51
C GLU A 94 -1.90 7.91 -18.79
N ASP A 95 -1.56 9.21 -18.85
CA ASP A 95 -1.67 10.01 -20.07
C ASP A 95 -0.81 9.44 -21.22
N LEU A 96 0.37 8.91 -20.91
CA LEU A 96 1.20 8.24 -21.89
C LEU A 96 0.59 6.90 -22.35
N LEU A 97 0.01 6.12 -21.44
CA LEU A 97 -0.64 4.84 -21.77
C LEU A 97 -1.86 5.02 -22.68
N GLN A 98 -2.58 6.13 -22.55
CA GLN A 98 -3.66 6.53 -23.47
C GLN A 98 -3.17 6.57 -24.93
N HIS A 99 -1.95 7.06 -25.16
CA HIS A 99 -1.34 7.09 -26.49
C HIS A 99 -0.87 5.68 -26.93
N GLU A 100 -0.31 4.89 -26.01
CA GLU A 100 0.15 3.52 -26.27
C GLU A 100 -0.98 2.58 -26.68
N PHE A 101 -2.19 2.74 -26.13
CA PHE A 101 -3.31 1.85 -26.43
C PHE A 101 -3.73 1.82 -27.92
N THR A 102 -3.41 2.89 -28.65
CA THR A 102 -3.65 2.97 -30.10
C THR A 102 -2.76 2.05 -30.93
N LYS A 103 -1.71 1.47 -30.32
CA LYS A 103 -0.73 0.60 -30.97
C LYS A 103 -1.25 -0.84 -31.17
N LYS A 104 -0.36 -1.71 -31.67
CA LYS A 104 -0.66 -3.08 -32.09
C LYS A 104 -1.33 -3.89 -30.97
N LYS A 105 -2.33 -4.69 -31.35
CA LYS A 105 -2.85 -5.78 -30.50
C LYS A 105 -1.78 -6.87 -30.35
N PHE A 106 -1.90 -7.67 -29.30
CA PHE A 106 -1.14 -8.91 -29.23
C PHE A 106 -1.63 -9.91 -30.29
N GLU A 107 -0.68 -10.67 -30.86
CA GLU A 107 -1.01 -11.84 -31.68
C GLU A 107 -1.47 -13.00 -30.77
N HIS A 108 -0.79 -13.16 -29.63
CA HIS A 108 -1.11 -14.15 -28.60
C HIS A 108 -0.93 -13.53 -27.20
N LEU A 109 -1.92 -13.76 -26.33
CA LEU A 109 -1.84 -13.37 -24.92
C LEU A 109 -1.29 -14.54 -24.10
N THR A 110 -0.39 -14.25 -23.16
CA THR A 110 0.20 -15.24 -22.25
C THR A 110 0.19 -14.70 -20.83
N THR A 111 -0.01 -15.59 -19.84
CA THR A 111 0.17 -15.25 -18.43
C THR A 111 1.56 -14.68 -18.16
N GLY A 112 1.63 -13.70 -17.27
CA GLY A 112 2.85 -13.00 -16.89
C GLY A 112 3.16 -11.75 -17.74
N MET A 113 2.55 -11.61 -18.92
CA MET A 113 2.83 -10.48 -19.80
C MET A 113 2.31 -9.16 -19.24
N MET A 114 3.12 -8.11 -19.40
CA MET A 114 2.71 -6.72 -19.19
C MET A 114 1.95 -6.19 -20.41
N CYS A 115 0.85 -5.49 -20.16
CA CYS A 115 -0.04 -4.94 -21.18
C CYS A 115 -0.60 -3.58 -20.79
N VAL A 116 -1.24 -2.90 -21.75
CA VAL A 116 -2.14 -1.77 -21.48
C VAL A 116 -3.57 -2.31 -21.49
N ALA A 117 -4.29 -2.05 -20.42
CA ALA A 117 -5.67 -2.45 -20.22
C ALA A 117 -6.58 -1.21 -20.27
N ASP A 118 -7.66 -1.30 -21.03
CA ASP A 118 -8.77 -0.34 -21.01
C ASP A 118 -9.85 -0.85 -20.06
N TYR A 119 -9.99 -0.17 -18.92
CA TYR A 119 -11.06 -0.43 -17.96
C TYR A 119 -11.96 0.80 -17.87
N GLU A 120 -13.16 0.70 -18.44
CA GLU A 120 -14.16 1.77 -18.47
C GLU A 120 -13.63 3.10 -19.04
N GLY A 121 -12.79 3.04 -20.09
CA GLY A 121 -12.20 4.21 -20.73
C GLY A 121 -10.97 4.77 -20.02
N ARG A 122 -10.44 4.05 -19.02
CA ARG A 122 -9.19 4.40 -18.33
C ARG A 122 -8.10 3.40 -18.69
N PHE A 123 -6.96 3.93 -19.13
CA PHE A 123 -5.84 3.14 -19.62
C PHE A 123 -4.82 2.93 -18.51
N ASN A 124 -4.66 1.68 -18.10
CA ASN A 124 -3.77 1.28 -17.01
C ASN A 124 -2.77 0.26 -17.54
N ARG A 125 -1.54 0.22 -17.00
CA ARG A 125 -0.71 -0.96 -17.21
C ARG A 125 -1.25 -2.11 -16.36
N ALA A 126 -1.16 -3.32 -16.87
CA ALA A 126 -1.64 -4.49 -16.18
C ALA A 126 -0.74 -5.69 -16.45
N LYS A 127 -0.73 -6.65 -15.52
CA LYS A 127 -0.07 -7.95 -15.69
C LYS A 127 -1.11 -9.04 -15.82
N ILE A 128 -1.02 -9.85 -16.87
CA ILE A 128 -1.95 -10.96 -17.09
C ILE A 128 -1.69 -12.05 -16.03
N LEU A 129 -2.69 -12.35 -15.21
CA LEU A 129 -2.64 -13.40 -14.20
C LEU A 129 -3.12 -14.75 -14.76
N SER A 130 -4.23 -14.75 -15.48
CA SER A 130 -4.76 -15.96 -16.13
C SER A 130 -5.61 -15.62 -17.35
N ILE A 131 -5.79 -16.62 -18.22
CA ILE A 131 -6.62 -16.53 -19.42
C ILE A 131 -7.53 -17.76 -19.43
N GLU A 132 -8.83 -17.53 -19.23
CA GLU A 132 -9.82 -18.59 -19.04
C GLU A 132 -11.12 -18.18 -19.75
N ASP A 133 -11.74 -19.10 -20.49
CA ASP A 133 -13.03 -18.89 -21.16
C ASP A 133 -13.13 -17.61 -22.00
N GLY A 134 -12.04 -17.27 -22.71
CA GLY A 134 -11.98 -16.06 -23.54
C GLY A 134 -11.93 -14.75 -22.74
N LYS A 135 -11.69 -14.83 -21.43
CA LYS A 135 -11.47 -13.69 -20.53
C LYS A 135 -10.03 -13.66 -20.06
N VAL A 136 -9.57 -12.46 -19.74
CA VAL A 136 -8.21 -12.18 -19.28
C VAL A 136 -8.31 -11.58 -17.89
N ASN A 137 -7.80 -12.29 -16.90
CA ASN A 137 -7.65 -11.76 -15.55
C ASN A 137 -6.31 -11.01 -15.46
N CYS A 138 -6.35 -9.76 -15.03
CA CYS A 138 -5.18 -8.90 -14.91
C CYS A 138 -5.11 -8.27 -13.52
N VAL A 139 -3.90 -8.03 -13.02
CA VAL A 139 -3.65 -7.15 -11.88
C VAL A 139 -3.12 -5.81 -12.35
N PHE A 140 -3.54 -4.72 -11.72
CA PHE A 140 -2.99 -3.39 -11.93
C PHE A 140 -1.86 -3.14 -10.92
N PRO A 141 -0.58 -3.21 -11.31
CA PRO A 141 0.52 -3.06 -10.36
C PRO A 141 0.64 -1.65 -9.75
N ASP A 142 -0.09 -0.66 -10.28
CA ASP A 142 -0.15 0.68 -9.70
C ASP A 142 -1.29 0.88 -8.70
N TYR A 143 -2.25 -0.05 -8.65
CA TYR A 143 -3.46 0.04 -7.82
C TYR A 143 -3.62 -1.15 -6.86
N GLY A 144 -3.06 -2.31 -7.22
CA GLY A 144 -3.04 -3.55 -6.43
C GLY A 144 -4.30 -4.39 -6.52
N ASP A 145 -5.34 -3.94 -7.21
CA ASP A 145 -6.55 -4.69 -7.49
C ASP A 145 -6.46 -5.44 -8.83
N SER A 146 -7.39 -6.38 -9.02
CA SER A 146 -7.47 -7.20 -10.23
C SER A 146 -8.80 -7.00 -10.94
N VAL A 147 -8.76 -7.13 -12.26
CA VAL A 147 -9.89 -6.97 -13.15
C VAL A 147 -9.98 -8.16 -14.10
N THR A 148 -11.19 -8.49 -14.53
CA THR A 148 -11.41 -9.43 -15.63
C THR A 148 -11.91 -8.68 -16.85
N LEU A 149 -11.15 -8.76 -17.95
CA LEU A 149 -11.42 -8.06 -19.20
C LEU A 149 -11.55 -9.06 -20.36
N THR A 150 -12.06 -8.59 -21.48
CA THR A 150 -11.99 -9.31 -22.75
C THR A 150 -10.74 -8.90 -23.54
N PRO A 151 -10.22 -9.77 -24.44
CA PRO A 151 -8.97 -9.50 -25.18
C PRO A 151 -8.94 -8.19 -25.97
N GLU A 152 -10.09 -7.67 -26.42
CA GLU A 152 -10.18 -6.40 -27.13
C GLU A 152 -9.77 -5.18 -26.29
N HIS A 153 -9.89 -5.27 -24.97
CA HIS A 153 -9.45 -4.24 -24.02
C HIS A 153 -7.98 -4.40 -23.61
N ILE A 154 -7.25 -5.33 -24.22
CA ILE A 154 -5.83 -5.58 -23.93
C ILE A 154 -4.96 -5.22 -25.14
N LYS A 155 -3.93 -4.41 -24.89
CA LYS A 155 -2.97 -3.95 -25.90
C LYS A 155 -1.54 -4.17 -25.45
N ARG A 156 -0.63 -4.24 -26.42
CA ARG A 156 0.79 -4.38 -26.14
C ARG A 156 1.32 -3.15 -25.42
N LEU A 157 1.97 -3.38 -24.28
CA LEU A 157 2.81 -2.38 -23.65
C LEU A 157 4.25 -2.58 -24.13
N ASP A 158 4.89 -1.50 -24.58
CA ASP A 158 6.31 -1.50 -24.89
C ASP A 158 7.10 -1.68 -23.57
N PRO A 159 8.01 -2.68 -23.46
CA PRO A 159 8.84 -2.85 -22.27
C PRO A 159 9.62 -1.59 -21.88
N GLU A 160 10.08 -0.79 -22.85
CA GLU A 160 10.77 0.47 -22.56
C GLU A 160 9.83 1.52 -21.97
N VAL A 161 8.53 1.45 -22.28
CA VAL A 161 7.53 2.29 -21.63
C VAL A 161 7.26 1.77 -20.23
N ASN A 162 7.10 0.45 -20.05
CA ASN A 162 6.85 -0.13 -18.72
C ASN A 162 7.94 0.26 -17.71
N ARG A 163 9.21 0.28 -18.15
CA ARG A 163 10.36 0.65 -17.33
C ARG A 163 10.41 2.13 -16.88
N ARG A 164 9.61 3.02 -17.47
CA ARG A 164 9.67 4.47 -17.17
C ARG A 164 9.17 4.83 -15.78
N LEU A 165 8.33 3.99 -15.18
CA LEU A 165 7.75 4.26 -13.88
C LEU A 165 7.78 2.98 -13.02
N PRO A 166 8.36 3.01 -11.80
CA PRO A 166 8.21 1.93 -10.83
C PRO A 166 6.76 1.61 -10.52
N TYR A 167 6.44 0.38 -10.11
CA TYR A 167 5.09 0.02 -9.67
C TYR A 167 4.66 0.82 -8.44
N GLN A 168 3.45 1.41 -8.48
CA GLN A 168 3.04 2.42 -7.51
C GLN A 168 2.26 1.88 -6.30
N ALA A 169 1.69 0.68 -6.40
CA ALA A 169 0.97 0.07 -5.27
C ALA A 169 1.94 -0.63 -4.32
N ILE A 170 1.91 -0.22 -3.05
CA ILE A 170 2.71 -0.81 -1.98
C ILE A 170 1.79 -1.50 -0.99
N GLN A 171 2.08 -2.78 -0.72
CA GLN A 171 1.37 -3.53 0.30
C GLN A 171 2.05 -3.39 1.65
N VAL A 172 1.26 -3.05 2.67
CA VAL A 172 1.71 -2.91 4.05
C VAL A 172 0.79 -3.64 5.02
N SER A 173 1.28 -3.85 6.23
CA SER A 173 0.51 -4.25 7.41
C SER A 173 0.32 -3.07 8.36
N LEU A 174 -0.77 -3.06 9.12
CA LEU A 174 -0.98 -2.09 10.19
C LEU A 174 -0.41 -2.64 11.50
N TYR A 175 0.58 -1.94 12.02
CA TYR A 175 1.25 -2.33 13.25
C TYR A 175 0.28 -2.36 14.43
N GLY A 176 0.42 -3.38 15.29
CA GLY A 176 -0.34 -3.53 16.53
C GLY A 176 -1.75 -4.11 16.36
N LEU A 177 -2.14 -4.50 15.13
CA LEU A 177 -3.47 -5.05 14.83
C LEU A 177 -3.44 -6.53 14.40
N GLN A 178 -2.30 -7.21 14.50
CA GLN A 178 -2.10 -8.57 14.01
C GLN A 178 -3.14 -9.56 14.57
N ASP A 179 -3.45 -9.46 15.87
CA ASP A 179 -4.41 -10.35 16.54
C ASP A 179 -5.87 -10.14 16.11
N ILE A 180 -6.17 -9.01 15.48
CA ILE A 180 -7.53 -8.62 15.09
C ILE A 180 -7.66 -8.39 13.58
N ALA A 181 -6.63 -8.76 12.81
CA ALA A 181 -6.45 -8.32 11.44
C ALA A 181 -7.61 -8.71 10.50
N HIS A 182 -8.21 -9.87 10.74
CA HIS A 182 -9.31 -10.43 9.93
C HIS A 182 -10.70 -10.18 10.52
N THR A 183 -10.81 -9.39 11.58
CA THR A 183 -12.12 -9.15 12.22
C THR A 183 -12.92 -8.13 11.41
N THR A 184 -14.23 -8.37 11.26
CA THR A 184 -15.13 -7.44 10.55
C THR A 184 -15.09 -6.04 11.15
N THR A 185 -14.98 -5.93 12.48
CA THR A 185 -14.87 -4.64 13.17
C THR A 185 -13.60 -3.90 12.77
N ALA A 186 -12.44 -4.57 12.72
CA ALA A 186 -11.19 -3.94 12.34
C ALA A 186 -11.20 -3.48 10.88
N ILE A 187 -11.62 -4.34 9.96
CA ILE A 187 -11.67 -4.05 8.53
C ILE A 187 -12.65 -2.90 8.23
N THR A 188 -13.83 -2.91 8.88
CA THR A 188 -14.84 -1.85 8.71
C THR A 188 -14.34 -0.52 9.29
N ALA A 189 -13.71 -0.55 10.47
CA ALA A 189 -13.13 0.64 11.06
C ALA A 189 -12.04 1.24 10.18
N LEU A 190 -11.12 0.40 9.67
CA LEU A 190 -10.06 0.82 8.75
C LEU A 190 -10.65 1.52 7.53
N ARG A 191 -11.56 0.85 6.80
CA ARG A 191 -12.20 1.42 5.60
C ARG A 191 -12.85 2.77 5.89
N ASN A 192 -13.60 2.89 6.98
CA ASN A 192 -14.29 4.12 7.33
C ASN A 192 -13.35 5.25 7.75
N LEU A 193 -12.25 4.92 8.42
CA LEU A 193 -11.28 5.91 8.90
C LEU A 193 -10.43 6.47 7.77
N THR A 194 -10.15 5.68 6.72
CA THR A 194 -9.27 6.06 5.61
C THR A 194 -10.03 6.52 4.35
N LEU A 195 -11.34 6.30 4.25
CA LEU A 195 -12.13 6.58 3.04
C LEU A 195 -12.01 8.06 2.63
N GLY A 196 -11.49 8.29 1.41
CA GLY A 196 -11.42 9.62 0.83
C GLY A 196 -10.35 10.53 1.42
N LYS A 197 -9.38 9.99 2.18
CA LYS A 197 -8.38 10.78 2.91
C LYS A 197 -6.96 10.47 2.48
N THR A 198 -6.14 11.52 2.41
CA THR A 198 -4.69 11.38 2.48
C THR A 198 -4.29 11.21 3.95
N CYS A 199 -3.57 10.13 4.22
CA CYS A 199 -3.06 9.80 5.55
C CYS A 199 -1.55 10.02 5.60
N ILE A 200 -1.01 10.14 6.81
CA ILE A 200 0.43 9.98 7.05
C ILE A 200 0.68 8.55 7.49
N ALA A 201 1.49 7.80 6.76
CA ALA A 201 2.01 6.52 7.21
C ALA A 201 3.40 6.70 7.81
N VAL A 202 3.59 6.17 9.01
CA VAL A 202 4.90 6.11 9.67
C VAL A 202 5.35 4.64 9.62
N PRO A 203 6.43 4.31 8.90
CA PRO A 203 6.97 2.95 8.92
C PRO A 203 7.46 2.59 10.32
N VAL A 204 7.06 1.41 10.80
CA VAL A 204 7.53 0.85 12.08
C VAL A 204 8.60 -0.19 11.77
N ASN A 205 9.75 -0.01 12.43
CA ASN A 205 11.01 -0.75 12.32
C ASN A 205 11.11 -1.74 11.14
N TRP A 206 12.01 -1.39 10.22
CA TRP A 206 12.53 -2.23 9.15
C TRP A 206 13.39 -3.34 9.78
N ASP A 207 12.75 -4.37 10.35
CA ASP A 207 13.45 -5.62 10.58
C ASP A 207 13.74 -6.21 9.21
N GLU A 208 15.02 -6.38 8.87
CA GLU A 208 15.45 -7.00 7.61
C GLU A 208 14.88 -8.43 7.44
N ASN A 209 14.38 -9.04 8.53
CA ASN A 209 13.69 -10.33 8.53
C ASN A 209 12.16 -10.21 8.50
N ALA A 210 11.58 -9.02 8.66
CA ALA A 210 10.15 -8.84 8.54
C ALA A 210 9.74 -9.05 7.07
N SER A 211 8.92 -10.08 6.84
CA SER A 211 8.43 -10.39 5.49
C SER A 211 7.54 -9.30 4.89
N PHE A 212 7.10 -8.33 5.70
CA PHE A 212 6.19 -7.26 5.28
C PHE A 212 6.51 -5.94 5.97
N LEU A 213 6.37 -4.87 5.19
CA LEU A 213 6.43 -3.51 5.68
C LEU A 213 5.25 -3.22 6.62
N SER A 214 5.52 -2.70 7.83
CA SER A 214 4.48 -2.36 8.81
C SER A 214 4.42 -0.87 9.05
N VAL A 215 3.22 -0.31 9.18
CA VAL A 215 3.02 1.14 9.36
C VAL A 215 2.00 1.46 10.46
N VAL A 216 2.15 2.65 11.03
CA VAL A 216 1.07 3.33 11.77
C VAL A 216 0.49 4.41 10.87
N LEU A 217 -0.83 4.41 10.70
CA LEU A 217 -1.53 5.41 9.90
C LEU A 217 -2.09 6.51 10.79
N PHE A 218 -1.96 7.75 10.32
CA PHE A 218 -2.51 8.94 10.94
C PHE A 218 -3.40 9.71 9.97
N ASP A 219 -4.58 10.08 10.44
CA ASP A 219 -5.42 11.07 9.77
C ASP A 219 -5.11 12.45 10.35
N ILE A 220 -4.68 13.35 9.47
CA ILE A 220 -4.33 14.74 9.80
C ILE A 220 -5.27 15.75 9.12
N THR A 221 -6.39 15.29 8.55
CA THR A 221 -7.30 16.13 7.76
C THR A 221 -8.18 17.06 8.61
N GLY A 222 -8.34 16.77 9.90
CA GLY A 222 -9.13 17.57 10.84
C GLY A 222 -8.31 18.36 11.86
N ASP A 223 -8.99 18.95 12.84
CA ASP A 223 -8.38 19.76 13.92
C ASP A 223 -7.49 18.95 14.87
N ARG A 224 -7.56 17.62 14.80
CA ARG A 224 -6.81 16.70 15.65
C ARG A 224 -6.20 15.61 14.79
N VAL A 225 -4.99 15.21 15.16
CA VAL A 225 -4.34 14.02 14.60
C VAL A 225 -5.00 12.79 15.21
N ILE A 226 -5.46 11.87 14.36
CA ILE A 226 -6.06 10.60 14.77
C ILE A 226 -5.10 9.48 14.40
N ASN A 227 -4.63 8.71 15.39
CA ASN A 227 -3.96 7.43 15.15
C ASN A 227 -5.03 6.40 14.74
N ILE A 228 -5.04 6.03 13.46
CA ILE A 228 -6.04 5.13 12.89
C ILE A 228 -5.89 3.72 13.47
N ASN A 229 -4.65 3.25 13.68
CA ASN A 229 -4.41 1.91 14.23
C ASN A 229 -5.00 1.80 15.65
N GLU A 230 -4.73 2.80 16.50
CA GLU A 230 -5.27 2.83 17.87
C GLU A 230 -6.80 2.91 17.89
N GLU A 231 -7.40 3.77 17.06
CA GLU A 231 -8.85 3.90 16.97
C GLU A 231 -9.52 2.59 16.53
N ILE A 232 -8.90 1.83 15.61
CA ILE A 232 -9.36 0.48 15.24
C ILE A 232 -9.34 -0.45 16.46
N HIS A 233 -8.24 -0.47 17.20
CA HIS A 233 -8.09 -1.32 18.39
C HIS A 233 -9.12 -0.97 19.49
N VAL A 234 -9.39 0.32 19.70
CA VAL A 234 -10.42 0.81 20.65
C VAL A 234 -11.82 0.33 20.23
N ARG A 235 -12.19 0.49 18.94
CA ARG A 235 -13.49 0.05 18.42
C ARG A 235 -13.71 -1.46 18.53
N TYR A 236 -12.66 -2.24 18.25
CA TYR A 236 -12.68 -3.69 18.43
C TYR A 236 -12.97 -4.06 19.89
N ASN A 237 -12.21 -3.50 20.84
CA ASN A 237 -12.37 -3.79 22.26
C ASN A 237 -13.74 -3.38 22.81
N PHE A 238 -14.26 -2.23 22.37
CA PHE A 238 -15.61 -1.79 22.74
C PHE A 238 -16.69 -2.77 22.24
N THR A 239 -16.57 -3.22 20.99
CA THR A 239 -17.53 -4.18 20.38
C THR A 239 -17.47 -5.54 21.09
N LYS A 240 -16.25 -6.03 21.37
CA LYS A 240 -16.02 -7.28 22.11
C LYS A 240 -16.70 -7.25 23.48
N ARG A 241 -16.53 -6.17 24.24
CA ARG A 241 -17.18 -6.01 25.56
C ARG A 241 -18.71 -6.03 25.47
N ARG A 242 -19.31 -5.40 24.46
CA ARG A 242 -20.77 -5.45 24.26
C ARG A 242 -21.27 -6.85 23.94
N SER A 243 -20.54 -7.61 23.11
CA SER A 243 -20.91 -8.99 22.79
C SER A 243 -20.86 -9.92 24.00
N THR A 244 -19.94 -9.69 24.95
CA THR A 244 -19.84 -10.48 26.19
C THR A 244 -20.90 -10.14 27.24
N ILE A 245 -21.59 -9.00 27.12
CA ILE A 245 -22.60 -8.51 28.08
C ILE A 245 -24.04 -8.86 27.60
N SER A 246 -24.23 -9.45 26.41
CA SER A 246 -25.54 -9.95 25.96
C SER A 246 -26.02 -11.08 26.89
N PRO A 247 -27.12 -10.92 27.65
CA PRO A 247 -27.53 -11.89 28.65
C PRO A 247 -28.13 -13.15 28.05
N ARG A 248 -27.91 -14.26 28.75
CA ARG A 248 -28.71 -15.49 28.69
C ARG A 248 -30.20 -15.15 28.67
N GLY A 249 -30.92 -15.74 27.71
CA GLY A 249 -32.34 -16.14 27.78
C GLY A 249 -33.35 -15.12 28.29
N LEU A 250 -34.19 -14.64 27.37
CA LEU A 250 -35.63 -14.51 27.62
C LEU A 250 -36.34 -15.58 26.79
#